data_AF-A0A973U1C7-F1
#
_entry.id   AF-A0A973U1C7-F1
#
_cell.length_a   1.000
_cell.length_b   1.000
_cell.length_c   1.000
_cell.angle_alpha   90.00
_cell.angle_beta   90.00
_cell.angle_gamma   90.00
#
_symmetry.space_group_name_H-M   'P 1'
#
loop_
_entity.id
_entity.type
_entity.pdbx_description
1 polymer ?
#
loop_
_entity_poly.entity_id
_entity_poly.type
_entity_poly.pdbx_seq_one_letter_code
_entity_poly.pdbx_strand_id
1 'polypeptide(L)'
;MAHRLSALTALCVVSAFATSPVLAKPVTTDSCLARGLCAYVSPHGRVTCAPCPGQVKAVSVPRGAKAVCKDGTFSLLKTTTPAKMCVGRGGVGALLKP
;
A
#
# COMPACT_ATOMS: atom_id res chain seq x y z
N MET A 1 14.38 -33.05 40.25
CA MET A 1 14.54 -33.68 38.92
C MET A 1 14.55 -32.58 37.86
N ALA A 2 15.64 -32.54 37.08
CA ALA A 2 15.83 -31.94 35.75
C ALA A 2 15.42 -30.47 35.50
N HIS A 3 16.42 -29.59 35.54
CA HIS A 3 16.55 -28.46 34.60
C HIS A 3 16.72 -28.99 33.16
N ARG A 4 16.00 -28.46 32.16
CA ARG A 4 16.48 -28.37 30.76
C ARG A 4 15.94 -27.14 30.02
N LEU A 5 16.89 -26.31 29.58
CA LEU A 5 16.81 -25.22 28.61
C LEU A 5 16.45 -25.72 27.19
N SER A 6 16.08 -24.75 26.34
CA SER A 6 16.22 -24.68 24.86
C SER A 6 14.85 -24.59 24.16
N ALA A 7 14.54 -23.63 23.29
CA ALA A 7 15.42 -23.00 22.31
C ALA A 7 15.06 -21.54 22.01
N LEU A 8 16.12 -20.77 21.73
CA LEU A 8 16.13 -19.50 21.03
C LEU A 8 15.42 -19.56 19.67
N THR A 9 15.04 -18.36 19.21
CA THR A 9 15.02 -17.89 17.80
C THR A 9 14.02 -18.53 16.84
N ALA A 10 12.98 -17.78 16.49
CA ALA A 10 13.02 -16.93 15.30
C ALA A 10 11.70 -16.13 15.22
N LEU A 11 11.80 -14.80 15.33
CA LEU A 11 10.80 -13.90 14.75
C LEU A 11 10.90 -14.05 13.23
N CYS A 12 10.35 -15.14 12.71
CA CYS A 12 9.99 -15.21 11.31
C CYS A 12 8.74 -14.36 11.16
N VAL A 13 8.97 -13.07 10.91
CA VAL A 13 8.03 -12.17 10.25
C VAL A 13 7.77 -12.76 8.87
N VAL A 14 7.02 -13.87 8.82
CA VAL A 14 6.32 -14.27 7.62
C VAL A 14 4.97 -13.62 7.78
N SER A 15 4.84 -12.48 7.12
CA SER A 15 3.59 -11.87 6.71
C SER A 15 2.74 -12.90 5.95
N ALA A 16 2.14 -13.82 6.69
CA ALA A 16 1.05 -14.64 6.23
C ALA A 16 -0.21 -13.81 6.48
N PHE A 17 -0.88 -13.43 5.39
CA PHE A 17 -2.23 -12.90 5.37
C PHE A 17 -3.15 -13.79 6.22
N ALA A 18 -3.28 -13.48 7.50
CA ALA A 18 -4.10 -14.22 8.45
C ALA A 18 -4.70 -13.25 9.47
N THR A 19 -5.48 -12.27 9.00
CA THR A 19 -6.53 -11.69 9.85
C THR A 19 -7.66 -12.72 9.96
N SER A 20 -7.50 -13.60 10.94
CA SER A 20 -8.50 -14.21 11.83
C SER A 20 -9.81 -14.77 11.22
N PRO A 21 -10.19 -16.04 11.50
CA PRO A 21 -11.56 -16.51 11.32
C PRO A 21 -12.44 -15.99 12.48
N VAL A 22 -12.50 -14.68 12.70
CA VAL A 22 -13.50 -14.08 13.57
C VAL A 22 -14.70 -13.82 12.67
N LEU A 23 -15.61 -14.79 12.61
CA LEU A 23 -17.00 -14.63 12.17
C LEU A 23 -17.16 -13.57 11.07
N ALA A 24 -16.45 -13.74 9.95
CA ALA A 24 -16.37 -12.71 8.93
C ALA A 24 -17.75 -12.56 8.30
N LYS A 25 -18.42 -11.43 8.58
CA LYS A 25 -19.62 -11.01 7.85
C LYS A 25 -19.36 -11.26 6.37
N PRO A 26 -20.31 -11.88 5.64
CA PRO A 26 -20.13 -12.12 4.22
C PRO A 26 -19.73 -10.80 3.58
N VAL A 27 -18.58 -10.79 2.90
CA VAL A 27 -18.16 -9.62 2.14
C VAL A 27 -19.18 -9.48 1.02
N THR A 28 -20.01 -8.44 1.10
CA THR A 28 -20.99 -8.09 0.08
C THR A 28 -20.42 -7.00 -0.81
N THR A 29 -20.95 -6.91 -2.02
CA THR A 29 -20.67 -5.80 -2.94
C THR A 29 -20.82 -4.45 -2.24
N ASP A 30 -21.92 -4.25 -1.50
CA ASP A 30 -22.21 -3.03 -0.75
C ASP A 30 -21.11 -2.69 0.26
N SER A 31 -20.63 -3.68 1.01
CA SER A 31 -19.54 -3.48 1.97
C SER A 31 -18.18 -3.14 1.34
N CYS A 32 -17.95 -3.47 0.06
CA CYS A 32 -16.78 -2.99 -0.68
C CYS A 32 -16.94 -1.53 -1.13
N LEU A 33 -18.12 -1.18 -1.66
CA LEU A 33 -18.41 0.17 -2.14
C LEU A 33 -18.41 1.18 -1.00
N ALA A 34 -18.96 0.83 0.16
CA ALA A 34 -18.91 1.65 1.37
C ALA A 34 -17.48 1.97 1.84
N ARG A 35 -16.50 1.15 1.44
CA ARG A 35 -15.07 1.34 1.73
C ARG A 35 -14.34 2.07 0.60
N GLY A 36 -15.05 2.55 -0.42
CA GLY A 36 -14.47 3.17 -1.62
C GLY A 36 -13.68 2.20 -2.50
N LEU A 37 -13.94 0.89 -2.37
CA LEU A 37 -13.28 -0.17 -3.15
C LEU A 37 -14.23 -0.72 -4.21
N CYS A 38 -13.65 -1.29 -5.27
CA CYS A 38 -14.41 -2.06 -6.24
C CYS A 38 -14.68 -3.47 -5.69
N ALA A 39 -15.89 -3.95 -5.91
CA ALA A 39 -16.25 -5.34 -5.70
C ALA A 39 -15.97 -6.15 -6.96
N TYR A 40 -15.28 -7.27 -6.82
CA TYR A 40 -15.04 -8.25 -7.87
C TYR A 40 -15.75 -9.55 -7.51
N VAL A 41 -16.66 -10.00 -8.38
CA VAL A 41 -17.43 -11.23 -8.16
C VAL A 41 -16.80 -12.34 -8.98
N SER A 42 -16.32 -13.39 -8.34
CA SER A 42 -15.79 -14.56 -9.03
C SER A 42 -16.93 -15.38 -9.67
N PRO A 43 -16.64 -16.24 -10.66
CA PRO A 43 -17.64 -17.15 -11.24
C PRO A 43 -18.30 -18.09 -10.20
N HIS A 44 -17.62 -18.31 -9.07
CA HIS A 44 -18.12 -19.10 -7.94
C HIS A 44 -18.93 -18.27 -6.93
N GLY A 45 -19.30 -17.03 -7.26
CA GLY A 45 -20.12 -16.16 -6.42
C GLY A 45 -19.39 -15.55 -5.22
N ARG A 46 -18.05 -15.61 -5.17
CA ARG A 46 -17.29 -14.96 -4.10
C ARG A 46 -17.04 -13.50 -4.45
N VAL A 47 -17.38 -12.59 -3.53
CA VAL A 47 -17.05 -11.18 -3.66
C VAL A 47 -15.71 -10.89 -2.99
N THR A 48 -14.80 -10.26 -3.72
CA THR A 48 -13.54 -9.73 -3.20
C THR A 48 -13.52 -8.22 -3.39
N CYS A 49 -13.05 -7.48 -2.38
CA CYS A 49 -12.84 -6.03 -2.51
C CYS A 49 -11.41 -5.78 -2.99
N ALA A 50 -11.24 -4.96 -4.02
CA ALA A 50 -9.93 -4.53 -4.50
C ALA A 50 -9.96 -3.03 -4.84
N PRO A 51 -8.79 -2.36 -4.87
CA PRO A 51 -8.69 -1.05 -5.49
C PRO A 51 -9.21 -1.12 -6.92
N CYS A 52 -10.05 -0.17 -7.31
CA CYS A 52 -10.56 -0.16 -8.67
C CYS A 52 -9.40 0.05 -9.66
N PRO A 53 -9.27 -0.77 -10.71
CA PRO A 53 -8.34 -0.48 -11.78
C PRO A 53 -8.68 0.90 -12.38
N GLY A 54 -7.70 1.79 -12.47
CA GLY A 54 -7.90 3.16 -12.96
C GLY A 54 -8.39 4.17 -11.92
N GLN A 55 -8.64 3.78 -10.65
CA GLN A 55 -8.72 4.77 -9.56
C GLN A 55 -7.33 5.33 -9.28
N VAL A 56 -6.95 6.35 -10.02
CA VAL A 56 -5.91 7.28 -9.60
C VAL A 56 -6.37 7.85 -8.26
N LYS A 57 -5.71 7.44 -7.17
CA LYS A 57 -5.84 8.15 -5.90
C LYS A 57 -5.44 9.59 -6.19
N ALA A 58 -6.40 10.51 -6.11
CA ALA A 58 -6.13 11.93 -6.20
C ALA A 58 -5.25 12.27 -4.99
N VAL A 59 -3.94 12.22 -5.19
CA VAL A 59 -2.98 12.65 -4.19
C VAL A 59 -2.95 14.17 -4.28
N SER A 60 -3.25 14.85 -3.17
CA SER A 60 -3.14 16.30 -3.12
C SER A 60 -1.68 16.68 -3.29
N VAL A 61 -1.30 17.04 -4.52
CA VAL A 61 0.04 17.48 -4.85
C VAL A 61 0.21 18.91 -4.33
N PRO A 62 1.17 19.19 -3.44
CA PRO A 62 1.41 20.54 -2.96
C PRO A 62 1.80 21.46 -4.12
N ARG A 63 1.29 22.71 -4.12
CA ARG A 63 1.58 23.67 -5.20
C ARG A 63 3.07 23.85 -5.36
N GLY A 64 3.55 23.69 -6.59
CA GLY A 64 4.97 23.82 -6.93
C GLY A 64 5.79 22.53 -6.77
N ALA A 65 5.19 21.40 -6.39
CA ALA A 65 5.89 20.12 -6.45
C ALA A 65 6.26 19.77 -7.89
N LYS A 66 7.49 19.29 -8.08
CA LYS A 66 8.08 18.96 -9.38
C LYS A 66 8.30 17.46 -9.57
N ALA A 67 8.31 16.69 -8.49
CA ALA A 67 8.39 15.24 -8.56
C ALA A 67 7.74 14.59 -7.34
N VAL A 68 7.36 13.32 -7.51
CA VAL A 68 7.01 12.39 -6.45
C VAL A 68 8.16 11.38 -6.32
N CYS A 69 8.69 11.24 -5.13
CA CYS A 69 9.71 10.25 -4.80
C CYS A 69 9.07 8.86 -4.63
N LYS A 70 9.88 7.80 -4.73
CA LYS A 70 9.37 6.41 -4.59
C LYS A 70 8.75 6.12 -3.22
N ASP A 71 9.14 6.87 -2.19
CA ASP A 71 8.56 6.80 -0.85
C ASP A 71 7.19 7.53 -0.72
N GLY A 72 6.68 8.11 -1.81
CA GLY A 72 5.41 8.86 -1.84
C GLY A 72 5.53 10.32 -1.40
N THR A 73 6.73 10.80 -1.10
CA THR A 73 6.94 12.21 -0.74
C THR A 73 7.10 13.12 -1.96
N PHE A 74 6.79 14.41 -1.81
CA PHE A 74 6.86 15.39 -2.89
C PHE A 74 8.14 16.22 -2.81
N SER A 75 8.80 16.42 -3.95
CA SER A 75 9.95 17.29 -4.07
C SER A 75 9.55 18.64 -4.64
N LEU A 76 9.83 19.69 -3.87
CA LEU A 76 9.60 21.10 -4.22
C LEU A 76 10.86 21.75 -4.80
N LEU A 77 11.96 21.01 -4.93
CA LEU A 77 13.22 21.57 -5.43
C LEU A 77 13.03 22.09 -6.87
N LYS A 78 13.37 23.36 -7.07
CA LYS A 78 13.49 23.99 -8.38
C LYS A 78 14.81 23.60 -9.04
N THR A 79 15.07 22.31 -9.18
CA THR A 79 16.21 21.79 -9.93
C THR A 79 15.71 21.04 -11.14
N THR A 80 16.41 21.13 -12.27
CA THR A 80 16.14 20.31 -13.45
C THR A 80 16.81 18.94 -13.37
N THR A 81 17.66 18.70 -12.36
CA THR A 81 18.36 17.42 -12.19
C THR A 81 17.49 16.44 -11.41
N PRO A 82 16.90 15.41 -12.05
CA PRO A 82 16.00 14.47 -11.38
C PRO A 82 16.71 13.70 -10.26
N ALA A 83 18.00 13.39 -10.42
CA ALA A 83 18.80 12.73 -9.40
C ALA A 83 18.86 13.51 -8.08
N LYS A 84 18.73 14.84 -8.12
CA LYS A 84 18.76 15.71 -6.91
C LYS A 84 17.41 15.83 -6.21
N MET A 85 16.29 15.55 -6.88
CA MET A 85 14.96 15.79 -6.32
C MET A 85 14.63 14.82 -5.17
N CYS A 86 15.08 13.57 -5.24
CA CYS A 86 14.75 12.51 -4.31
C CYS A 86 16.01 11.84 -3.72
N VAL A 87 17.06 12.62 -3.50
CA VAL A 87 18.32 12.15 -2.88
C VAL A 87 18.01 11.63 -1.48
N GLY A 88 18.49 10.43 -1.17
CA GLY A 88 18.20 9.75 0.08
C GLY A 88 16.78 9.17 0.19
N ARG A 89 15.94 9.32 -0.85
CA ARG A 89 14.53 8.84 -0.88
C ARG A 89 14.28 7.77 -1.95
N GLY A 90 15.32 7.04 -2.34
CA GLY A 90 15.22 5.97 -3.33
C GLY A 90 15.01 6.44 -4.78
N GLY A 91 15.12 7.74 -5.04
CA GLY A 91 15.00 8.33 -6.38
C GLY A 91 13.58 8.76 -6.77
N VAL A 92 13.47 9.32 -7.97
CA VAL A 92 12.22 9.87 -8.51
C VAL A 92 11.31 8.72 -8.96
N GLY A 93 10.09 8.70 -8.44
CA GLY A 93 9.03 7.77 -8.88
C GLY A 93 8.26 8.34 -10.08
N ALA A 94 7.94 9.63 -10.05
CA ALA A 94 7.30 10.33 -11.17
C ALA A 94 7.70 11.81 -11.19
N LEU A 95 7.89 12.37 -12.39
CA LEU A 95 8.03 13.81 -12.59
C LEU A 95 6.65 14.45 -12.74
N LEU A 96 6.41 15.49 -11.96
CA LEU A 96 5.18 16.29 -12.04
C LEU A 96 5.44 17.42 -13.03
N LYS A 97 4.82 17.34 -14.22
CA LYS A 97 4.79 18.47 -15.14
C LYS A 97 3.96 19.60 -14.50
N PRO A 98 4.42 20.86 -14.60
CA PRO A 98 3.65 22.02 -14.17
C PRO A 98 2.35 22.16 -14.96
#